data_AF-W2Q1L0-F1
#
_entry.id   AF-W2Q1L0-F1
#
_cell.length_a   1.000
_cell.length_b   1.000
_cell.length_c   1.000
_cell.angle_alpha   90.00
_cell.angle_beta   90.00
_cell.angle_gamma   90.00
#
_symmetry.space_group_name_H-M   'P 1'
#
loop_
_entity.id
_entity.type
_entity.pdbx_description
1 polymer ?
#
loop_
_entity_poly.entity_id
_entity_poly.type
_entity_poly.pdbx_seq_one_letter_code
_entity_poly.pdbx_strand_id
1 'polypeptide(L)'
;MLAQRRCVKSFAVQRVLRSRGRFSDTFGVHSNLHSSAVLSASSSPVPLSNELRERVKHAPLAPTYDPTVVEQGWQQYWQQALSPNTQLKSVDTESLNKVFSMILPPPNVTGALHIGHALTITIQDAIARWHRMRGFDVRWLPGLDHAGIATQSVVERKLHKEQGLSRYDLGREAFVDQVWQWNEQYGGRIMNQIDHLGAIVKKDQPYFTLDKQRSEAVINAFVTLYEKGLVYRKRRMVNWCPTLQTAISDIEVDSEQLEKATKKMLPGRDKPVEFGVMHRFKYQIADSDEFLEVDTTRPETIFGDVAVAVHPEDSRYQQHHGKCVVHPFSKEKLPIVTDETLVNMELGTGVVKVTPAHDPKDFECGQRHDLPEVEVIDKYGKLCGNIDQHFIGLDRFDARQLVVEALQEMNLYVEKLDHPTALSICSRSGDVIEPLLMPQWYVDCSEMAKRAADNVRNGVMTIEPKSRGFSSWITSRIGVLVDSSGGVIASQRIV
;
A
#
# COMPACT_ATOMS: atom_id res chain seq x y z
N MET A 1 7.42 -8.07 -8.53
CA MET A 1 8.76 -8.18 -9.18
C MET A 1 8.82 -7.66 -10.63
N LEU A 2 7.75 -7.10 -11.22
CA LEU A 2 7.76 -6.60 -12.60
C LEU A 2 7.90 -5.07 -12.75
N ALA A 3 7.67 -4.28 -11.69
CA ALA A 3 7.82 -2.81 -11.72
C ALA A 3 9.28 -2.32 -11.62
N GLN A 4 10.21 -3.13 -11.07
CA GLN A 4 11.63 -2.75 -10.96
C GLN A 4 12.43 -2.91 -12.27
N ARG A 5 11.88 -3.58 -13.30
CA ARG A 5 12.60 -3.82 -14.57
C ARG A 5 12.47 -2.69 -15.60
N ARG A 6 11.50 -1.78 -15.49
CA ARG A 6 11.28 -0.71 -16.48
C ARG A 6 12.05 0.59 -16.22
N CYS A 7 12.54 0.82 -15.00
CA CYS A 7 13.27 2.06 -14.68
C CYS A 7 14.77 2.00 -15.04
N VAL A 8 15.36 0.80 -15.18
CA VAL A 8 16.81 0.64 -15.42
C VAL A 8 17.19 0.68 -16.91
N LYS A 9 16.25 0.53 -17.84
CA LYS A 9 16.55 0.49 -19.29
C LYS A 9 16.62 1.85 -19.99
N SER A 10 16.13 2.93 -19.38
CA SER A 10 16.08 4.25 -20.06
C SER A 10 17.26 5.18 -19.76
N PHE A 11 18.18 4.82 -18.87
CA PHE A 11 19.30 5.69 -18.47
C PHE A 11 20.67 5.27 -19.02
N ALA A 12 20.77 4.14 -19.75
CA ALA A 12 22.05 3.54 -20.12
C ALA A 12 22.51 3.74 -21.58
N VAL A 13 21.79 4.50 -22.42
CA VAL A 13 22.21 4.71 -23.81
C VAL A 13 21.97 6.16 -24.24
N GLN A 14 22.92 7.04 -23.92
CA GLN A 14 23.44 8.09 -24.83
C GLN A 14 24.40 9.02 -24.07
N ARG A 15 25.52 9.36 -24.75
CA ARG A 15 26.61 10.26 -24.33
C ARG A 15 27.72 9.67 -23.46
N VAL A 16 28.38 8.65 -24.01
CA VAL A 16 29.85 8.63 -23.98
C VAL A 16 30.30 9.13 -25.35
N LEU A 17 30.85 10.35 -25.39
CA LEU A 17 31.91 10.85 -26.29
C LEU A 17 31.85 12.38 -26.40
N ARG A 18 33.02 13.00 -26.16
CA ARG A 18 33.44 14.38 -26.45
C ARG A 18 33.00 15.49 -25.49
N SER A 19 33.87 15.78 -24.52
CA SER A 19 34.55 17.09 -24.47
C SER A 19 35.66 17.06 -23.41
N ARG A 20 36.92 17.07 -23.87
CA ARG A 20 38.06 17.51 -23.06
C ARG A 20 37.98 19.04 -22.98
N GLY A 21 37.87 19.60 -21.78
CA GLY A 21 37.95 21.06 -21.61
C GLY A 21 37.56 21.55 -20.22
N ARG A 22 38.58 21.92 -19.43
CA ARG A 22 38.60 22.87 -18.29
C ARG A 22 37.47 22.75 -17.24
N PHE A 23 37.76 22.04 -16.16
CA PHE A 23 37.19 22.29 -14.83
C PHE A 23 38.25 22.99 -13.97
N SER A 24 38.33 24.30 -14.09
CA SER A 24 38.86 25.20 -13.06
C SER A 24 37.89 26.38 -13.01
N ASP A 25 37.61 26.86 -11.81
CA ASP A 25 36.73 28.01 -11.50
C ASP A 25 35.25 27.68 -11.30
N THR A 26 34.90 27.26 -10.07
CA THR A 26 33.65 27.65 -9.37
C THR A 26 33.62 27.06 -7.95
N PHE A 27 34.62 27.38 -7.13
CA PHE A 27 34.45 27.40 -5.66
C PHE A 27 35.24 28.58 -5.13
N GLY A 28 34.55 29.71 -4.95
CA GLY A 28 35.09 30.89 -4.29
C GLY A 28 35.34 30.60 -2.82
N VAL A 29 36.60 30.37 -2.48
CA VAL A 29 37.08 30.32 -1.10
C VAL A 29 37.39 31.75 -0.69
N HIS A 30 36.52 32.35 0.12
CA HIS A 30 36.92 33.52 0.90
C HIS A 30 37.83 33.05 2.03
N SER A 31 39.13 33.20 1.79
CA SER A 31 40.18 33.16 2.80
C SER A 31 40.07 34.39 3.69
N ASN A 32 39.83 34.19 4.99
CA ASN A 32 40.46 34.94 6.08
C ASN A 32 39.92 34.42 7.41
N LEU A 33 40.75 33.67 8.14
CA LEU A 33 41.02 33.86 9.56
C LEU A 33 42.06 32.82 10.01
N HIS A 34 43.28 33.31 10.17
CA HIS A 34 44.32 32.68 10.97
C HIS A 34 43.87 32.62 12.44
N SER A 35 43.73 31.42 12.97
CA SER A 35 44.11 31.08 14.34
C SER A 35 44.13 29.55 14.44
N SER A 36 45.33 28.99 14.39
CA SER A 36 45.60 27.57 14.50
C SER A 36 45.40 27.13 15.96
N ALA A 37 44.15 26.91 16.38
CA ALA A 37 43.87 26.08 17.54
C ALA A 37 43.99 24.62 17.09
N VAL A 38 45.18 24.06 17.23
CA VAL A 38 45.42 22.61 17.13
C VAL A 38 44.56 21.95 18.20
N LEU A 39 43.41 21.42 17.81
CA LEU A 39 42.62 20.52 18.63
C LEU A 39 43.48 19.28 18.86
N SER A 40 44.11 19.20 20.04
CA SER A 40 44.82 18.00 20.47
C SER A 40 43.79 16.88 20.64
N ALA A 41 43.72 15.99 19.65
CA ALA A 41 42.96 14.75 19.74
C ALA A 41 43.59 13.85 20.81
N SER A 42 43.19 14.03 22.07
CA SER A 42 43.55 13.15 23.18
C SER A 42 42.47 12.09 23.38
N SER A 43 42.16 11.34 22.33
CA SER A 43 41.49 10.05 22.45
C SER A 43 42.50 8.98 22.04
N SER A 44 43.18 8.38 23.01
CA SER A 44 44.01 7.21 22.72
C SER A 44 43.10 6.12 22.13
N PRO A 45 43.35 5.64 20.90
CA PRO A 45 42.57 4.54 20.35
C PRO A 45 42.70 3.34 21.28
N VAL A 46 41.63 2.53 21.41
CA VAL A 46 41.71 1.22 22.06
C VAL A 46 42.95 0.53 21.51
N PRO A 47 43.97 0.26 22.35
CA PRO A 47 45.23 -0.21 21.84
C PRO A 47 44.98 -1.55 21.14
N LEU A 48 45.29 -1.62 19.84
CA LEU A 48 45.38 -2.90 19.12
C LEU A 48 46.12 -3.89 20.02
N SER A 49 45.64 -5.14 20.10
CA SER A 49 46.29 -6.16 20.91
C SER A 49 47.78 -6.22 20.57
N ASN A 50 48.63 -6.53 21.55
CA ASN A 50 50.07 -6.65 21.32
C ASN A 50 50.37 -7.64 20.17
N GLU A 51 49.54 -8.67 20.04
CA GLU A 51 49.56 -9.64 18.95
C GLU A 51 49.32 -9.01 17.56
N LEU A 52 48.30 -8.13 17.43
CA LEU A 52 48.03 -7.40 16.19
C LEU A 52 49.14 -6.38 15.88
N ARG A 53 49.65 -5.68 16.91
CA ARG A 53 50.75 -4.70 16.75
C ARG A 53 52.03 -5.35 16.26
N GLU A 54 52.38 -6.52 16.80
CA GLU A 54 53.56 -7.27 16.36
C GLU A 54 53.37 -7.90 14.97
N ARG A 55 52.17 -8.38 14.63
CA ARG A 55 51.85 -8.83 13.26
C ARG A 55 52.02 -7.72 12.23
N VAL A 56 51.59 -6.49 12.52
CA VAL A 56 51.71 -5.34 11.59
C VAL A 56 53.17 -4.89 11.39
N LYS A 57 54.03 -5.04 12.40
CA LYS A 57 55.45 -4.65 12.29
C LYS A 57 56.30 -5.62 11.46
N HIS A 58 55.91 -6.89 11.37
CA HIS A 58 56.78 -7.95 10.87
C HIS A 58 56.22 -8.80 9.73
N ALA A 59 54.94 -8.66 9.38
CA ALA A 59 54.36 -9.34 8.22
C ALA A 59 54.43 -8.44 6.96
N PRO A 60 54.93 -8.94 5.81
CA PRO A 60 54.78 -8.23 4.55
C PRO A 60 53.29 -8.08 4.21
N LEU A 61 52.91 -6.94 3.61
CA LEU A 61 51.55 -6.77 3.08
C LEU A 61 51.24 -7.90 2.09
N ALA A 62 50.05 -8.48 2.21
CA ALA A 62 49.60 -9.51 1.28
C ALA A 62 49.63 -8.97 -0.17
N PRO A 63 49.97 -9.81 -1.17
CA PRO A 63 50.05 -9.38 -2.56
C PRO A 63 48.68 -8.93 -3.14
N THR A 64 47.58 -9.37 -2.52
CA THR A 64 46.21 -9.04 -2.90
C THR A 64 45.35 -8.76 -1.67
N TYR A 65 44.41 -7.84 -1.79
CA TYR A 65 43.39 -7.58 -0.78
C TYR A 65 42.40 -8.76 -0.70
N ASP A 66 42.23 -9.33 0.50
CA ASP A 66 41.20 -10.32 0.81
C ASP A 66 40.22 -9.70 1.82
N PRO A 67 38.99 -9.31 1.39
CA PRO A 67 38.01 -8.72 2.29
C PRO A 67 37.59 -9.67 3.41
N THR A 68 37.60 -10.98 3.19
CA THR A 68 37.18 -11.96 4.20
C THR A 68 38.10 -11.91 5.41
N VAL A 69 39.41 -11.88 5.15
CA VAL A 69 40.45 -11.80 6.19
C VAL A 69 40.44 -10.42 6.84
N VAL A 70 40.27 -9.36 6.04
CA VAL A 70 40.29 -8.01 6.56
C VAL A 70 39.09 -7.73 7.42
N GLU A 71 37.86 -7.99 6.97
CA GLU A 71 36.61 -7.65 7.68
C GLU A 71 36.37 -8.50 8.93
N GLN A 72 36.99 -9.68 9.00
CA GLN A 72 36.87 -10.59 10.13
C GLN A 72 37.23 -9.89 11.46
N GLY A 73 36.27 -9.86 12.38
CA GLY A 73 36.44 -9.30 13.73
C GLY A 73 36.28 -7.78 13.83
N TRP A 74 36.27 -7.02 12.73
CA TRP A 74 36.09 -5.55 12.82
C TRP A 74 34.72 -5.15 13.32
N GLN A 75 33.68 -5.87 12.93
CA GLN A 75 32.32 -5.57 13.39
C GLN A 75 32.23 -5.66 14.92
N GLN A 76 32.86 -6.67 15.52
CA GLN A 76 32.94 -6.81 16.98
C GLN A 76 33.79 -5.69 17.60
N TYR A 77 34.93 -5.36 16.99
CA TYR A 77 35.77 -4.25 17.43
C TYR A 77 35.02 -2.92 17.44
N TRP A 78 34.33 -2.56 16.35
CA TRP A 78 33.59 -1.30 16.26
C TRP A 78 32.43 -1.23 17.26
N GLN A 79 31.73 -2.33 17.50
CA GLN A 79 30.68 -2.39 18.52
C GLN A 79 31.23 -2.13 19.92
N GLN A 80 32.38 -2.71 20.26
CA GLN A 80 33.04 -2.48 21.55
C GLN A 80 33.61 -1.07 21.67
N ALA A 81 34.29 -0.58 20.65
CA ALA A 81 34.92 0.74 20.63
C ALA A 81 33.90 1.88 20.72
N LEU A 82 32.69 1.67 20.18
CA LEU A 82 31.61 2.66 20.15
C LEU A 82 30.54 2.42 21.21
N SER A 83 30.75 1.46 22.11
CA SER A 83 29.85 1.22 23.24
C SER A 83 29.80 2.44 24.17
N PRO A 84 28.64 2.75 24.79
CA PRO A 84 28.48 3.91 25.67
C PRO A 84 29.48 3.93 26.84
N ASN A 85 29.85 2.75 27.35
CA ASN A 85 30.82 2.61 28.45
C ASN A 85 32.28 2.91 28.03
N THR A 86 32.56 2.98 26.73
CA THR A 86 33.88 3.27 26.16
C THR A 86 34.01 4.75 25.76
N GLN A 87 32.90 5.50 25.72
CA GLN A 87 32.95 6.96 25.55
C GLN A 87 33.46 7.60 26.85
N LEU A 88 34.77 7.84 26.87
CA LEU A 88 35.47 8.57 27.94
C LEU A 88 34.72 9.85 28.31
N LYS A 89 34.43 9.97 29.62
CA LYS A 89 33.90 11.15 30.31
C LYS A 89 34.90 12.32 30.23
N SER A 90 35.11 12.89 29.06
CA SER A 90 35.91 14.11 28.91
C SER A 90 35.68 14.73 27.54
N VAL A 91 34.50 15.30 27.33
CA VAL A 91 34.32 16.29 26.26
C VAL A 91 33.57 17.47 26.85
N ASP A 92 34.12 18.67 26.64
CA ASP A 92 33.61 19.96 27.12
C ASP A 92 32.09 20.04 27.03
N THR A 93 31.46 20.57 28.09
CA THR A 93 30.01 20.69 28.23
C THR A 93 29.32 21.48 27.11
N GLU A 94 30.05 22.26 26.30
CA GLU A 94 29.52 22.94 25.11
C GLU A 94 29.46 22.05 23.85
N SER A 95 30.31 21.02 23.76
CA SER A 95 30.34 20.07 22.62
C SER A 95 29.25 19.01 22.67
N LEU A 96 28.54 18.90 23.80
CA LEU A 96 27.47 17.94 24.07
C LEU A 96 26.17 18.19 23.27
N ASN A 97 26.08 19.25 22.47
CA ASN A 97 24.82 19.67 21.84
C ASN A 97 24.61 19.23 20.38
N LYS A 98 25.51 18.43 19.79
CA LYS A 98 25.36 17.99 18.39
C LYS A 98 24.89 16.54 18.30
N VAL A 99 23.58 16.34 18.35
CA VAL A 99 22.94 15.02 18.13
C VAL A 99 22.56 14.88 16.65
N PHE A 100 22.90 13.74 16.05
CA PHE A 100 22.39 13.33 14.74
C PHE A 100 21.58 12.05 14.93
N SER A 101 20.27 12.09 14.65
CA SER A 101 19.38 10.95 14.83
C SER A 101 18.79 10.52 13.49
N MET A 102 18.78 9.21 13.26
CA MET A 102 18.10 8.61 12.12
C MET A 102 17.54 7.24 12.48
N ILE A 103 16.47 6.87 11.80
CA ILE A 103 15.83 5.56 11.94
C ILE A 103 16.23 4.73 10.71
N LEU A 104 16.68 3.50 10.93
CA LEU A 104 16.74 2.51 9.86
C LEU A 104 15.29 2.18 9.48
N PRO A 105 14.85 2.41 8.23
CA PRO A 105 13.52 2.01 7.79
C PRO A 105 13.37 0.51 8.08
N PRO A 106 12.38 0.13 8.91
CA PRO A 106 12.35 -1.21 9.48
C PRO A 106 12.04 -2.22 8.36
N PRO A 107 12.95 -3.15 8.01
CA PRO A 107 12.62 -4.19 7.05
C PRO A 107 11.48 -5.07 7.55
N ASN A 108 10.60 -5.44 6.63
CA ASN A 108 9.51 -6.37 6.88
C ASN A 108 10.08 -7.75 7.25
N VAL A 109 9.50 -8.39 8.26
CA VAL A 109 9.93 -9.72 8.70
C VAL A 109 9.32 -10.81 7.80
N THR A 110 9.53 -10.70 6.49
CA THR A 110 8.99 -11.59 5.46
C THR A 110 10.05 -12.49 4.82
N GLY A 111 11.31 -12.42 5.28
CA GLY A 111 12.41 -13.20 4.70
C GLY A 111 13.79 -12.58 4.94
N ALA A 112 14.70 -12.75 3.98
CA ALA A 112 16.06 -12.21 4.02
C ALA A 112 16.16 -10.86 3.29
N LEU A 113 17.13 -10.04 3.68
CA LEU A 113 17.45 -8.79 3.01
C LEU A 113 17.97 -9.05 1.58
N HIS A 114 17.47 -8.27 0.63
CA HIS A 114 17.95 -8.18 -0.76
C HIS A 114 18.79 -6.92 -1.01
N ILE A 115 19.37 -6.79 -2.21
CA ILE A 115 20.28 -5.69 -2.60
C ILE A 115 19.73 -4.27 -2.39
N GLY A 116 18.42 -4.06 -2.54
CA GLY A 116 17.79 -2.76 -2.21
C GLY A 116 17.94 -2.34 -0.74
N HIS A 117 17.91 -3.30 0.19
CA HIS A 117 18.18 -3.02 1.61
C HIS A 117 19.66 -2.69 1.81
N ALA A 118 20.57 -3.44 1.19
CA ALA A 118 22.01 -3.16 1.25
C ALA A 118 22.32 -1.74 0.78
N LEU A 119 21.77 -1.31 -0.37
CA LEU A 119 21.91 0.07 -0.86
C LEU A 119 21.47 1.11 0.18
N THR A 120 20.29 0.93 0.77
CA THR A 120 19.72 1.86 1.76
C THR A 120 20.59 1.93 3.01
N ILE A 121 21.00 0.77 3.54
CA ILE A 121 21.85 0.63 4.72
C ILE A 121 23.22 1.29 4.47
N THR A 122 23.85 1.04 3.32
CA THR A 122 25.16 1.61 2.98
C THR A 122 25.12 3.13 2.92
N ILE A 123 24.07 3.72 2.33
CA ILE A 123 23.90 5.18 2.29
C ILE A 123 23.74 5.74 3.70
N GLN A 124 22.87 5.15 4.51
CA GLN A 124 22.67 5.59 5.90
C GLN A 124 23.93 5.43 6.75
N ASP A 125 24.67 4.33 6.60
CA ASP A 125 25.91 4.07 7.33
C ASP A 125 26.99 5.10 6.98
N ALA A 126 27.15 5.45 5.69
CA ALA A 126 28.06 6.49 5.25
C ALA A 126 27.75 7.85 5.89
N ILE A 127 26.45 8.22 5.95
CA ILE A 127 25.98 9.43 6.63
C ILE A 127 26.27 9.37 8.13
N ALA A 128 25.98 8.22 8.77
CA ALA A 128 26.24 8.00 10.20
C ALA A 128 27.72 8.19 10.53
N ARG A 129 28.60 7.55 9.76
CA ARG A 129 30.05 7.62 9.93
C ARG A 129 30.56 9.04 9.73
N TRP A 130 30.12 9.72 8.68
CA TRP A 130 30.50 11.10 8.41
C TRP A 130 30.11 12.04 9.56
N HIS A 131 28.89 11.93 10.09
CA HIS A 131 28.47 12.72 11.26
C HIS A 131 29.28 12.37 12.52
N ARG A 132 29.56 11.08 12.76
CA ARG A 132 30.37 10.64 13.89
C ARG A 132 31.80 11.20 13.81
N MET A 133 32.41 11.19 12.62
CA MET A 133 33.72 11.80 12.38
C MET A 133 33.73 13.33 12.58
N ARG A 134 32.58 13.98 12.44
CA ARG A 134 32.39 15.41 12.73
C ARG A 134 32.08 15.72 14.20
N GLY A 135 32.16 14.71 15.08
CA GLY A 135 31.93 14.85 16.52
C GLY A 135 30.47 14.87 16.94
N PHE A 136 29.53 14.37 16.13
CA PHE A 136 28.13 14.25 16.54
C PHE A 136 27.88 12.98 17.37
N ASP A 137 26.97 13.07 18.35
CA ASP A 137 26.31 11.90 18.95
C ASP A 137 25.32 11.30 17.93
N VAL A 138 25.75 10.24 17.24
CA VAL A 138 24.99 9.59 16.17
C VAL A 138 24.12 8.47 16.73
N ARG A 139 22.80 8.66 16.64
CA ARG A 139 21.75 7.71 17.04
C ARG A 139 21.09 7.12 15.81
N TRP A 140 21.60 5.99 15.34
CA TRP A 140 21.01 5.23 14.24
C TRP A 140 20.26 4.02 14.77
N LEU A 141 18.94 4.11 14.86
CA LEU A 141 18.10 3.11 15.52
C LEU A 141 17.71 1.99 14.55
N PRO A 142 18.06 0.72 14.82
CA PRO A 142 17.59 -0.41 14.03
C PRO A 142 16.18 -0.82 14.48
N GLY A 143 15.37 -1.32 13.55
CA GLY A 143 14.10 -1.93 13.92
C GLY A 143 13.58 -2.87 12.85
N LEU A 144 12.49 -3.55 13.17
CA LEU A 144 11.83 -4.54 12.33
C LEU A 144 10.35 -4.22 12.22
N ASP A 145 9.78 -4.50 11.05
CA ASP A 145 8.35 -4.34 10.83
C ASP A 145 7.64 -5.70 10.77
N HIS A 146 6.66 -5.90 11.66
CA HIS A 146 5.77 -7.07 11.65
C HIS A 146 5.00 -7.22 10.34
N ALA A 147 4.80 -6.14 9.57
CA ALA A 147 4.24 -6.13 8.21
C ALA A 147 2.84 -6.78 8.05
N GLY A 148 2.10 -6.97 9.15
CA GLY A 148 0.74 -7.49 9.21
C GLY A 148 0.46 -8.63 8.21
N ILE A 149 -0.39 -8.32 7.21
CA ILE A 149 -0.84 -9.26 6.19
C ILE A 149 0.32 -9.87 5.40
N ALA A 150 1.42 -9.14 5.16
CA ALA A 150 2.55 -9.67 4.39
C ALA A 150 3.22 -10.84 5.11
N THR A 151 3.44 -10.71 6.42
CA THR A 151 3.97 -11.79 7.26
C THR A 151 2.97 -12.93 7.37
N GLN A 152 1.69 -12.61 7.57
CA GLN A 152 0.61 -13.59 7.62
C GLN A 152 0.59 -14.48 6.36
N SER A 153 0.61 -13.89 5.16
CA SER A 153 0.61 -14.64 3.90
C SER A 153 1.87 -15.51 3.70
N VAL A 154 3.02 -15.08 4.22
CA VAL A 154 4.25 -15.88 4.13
C VAL A 154 4.18 -17.07 5.09
N VAL A 155 3.71 -16.86 6.32
CA VAL A 155 3.53 -17.92 7.33
C VAL A 155 2.47 -18.92 6.87
N GLU A 156 1.33 -18.47 6.35
CA GLU A 156 0.29 -19.35 5.77
C GLU A 156 0.83 -20.22 4.64
N ARG A 157 1.60 -19.64 3.70
CA ARG A 157 2.22 -20.42 2.62
C ARG A 157 3.23 -21.45 3.13
N LYS A 158 4.01 -21.11 4.16
CA LYS A 158 4.93 -22.06 4.80
C LYS A 158 4.15 -23.20 5.45
N LEU A 159 3.15 -22.89 6.27
CA LEU A 159 2.30 -23.88 6.95
C LEU A 159 1.63 -24.84 5.96
N HIS A 160 1.05 -24.29 4.89
CA HIS A 160 0.44 -25.11 3.85
C HIS A 160 1.47 -25.99 3.14
N LYS A 161 2.67 -25.47 2.85
CA LYS A 161 3.72 -26.24 2.17
C LYS A 161 4.32 -27.35 3.04
N GLU A 162 4.50 -27.10 4.33
CA GLU A 162 5.18 -28.02 5.25
C GLU A 162 4.22 -29.02 5.89
N GLN A 163 2.99 -28.59 6.20
CA GLN A 163 2.04 -29.36 7.00
C GLN A 163 0.70 -29.58 6.29
N GLY A 164 0.45 -28.91 5.16
CA GLY A 164 -0.85 -28.96 4.48
C GLY A 164 -1.98 -28.26 5.25
N LEU A 165 -1.66 -27.51 6.30
CA LEU A 165 -2.64 -26.84 7.16
C LEU A 165 -2.86 -25.39 6.73
N SER A 166 -4.09 -24.91 6.92
CA SER A 166 -4.47 -23.50 6.81
C SER A 166 -4.53 -22.82 8.19
N ARG A 167 -4.61 -21.48 8.20
CA ARG A 167 -4.81 -20.70 9.43
C ARG A 167 -6.11 -21.07 10.16
N TYR A 168 -7.11 -21.56 9.43
CA TYR A 168 -8.41 -21.93 9.98
C TYR A 168 -8.33 -23.25 10.72
N ASP A 169 -7.47 -24.17 10.26
CA ASP A 169 -7.27 -25.48 10.92
C ASP A 169 -6.54 -25.34 12.26
N LEU A 170 -5.61 -24.38 12.35
CA LEU A 170 -4.85 -24.09 13.58
C LEU A 170 -5.65 -23.29 14.61
N GLY A 171 -6.56 -22.42 14.17
CA GLY A 171 -7.17 -21.42 15.03
C GLY A 171 -6.26 -20.22 15.31
N ARG A 172 -6.84 -19.15 15.86
CA ARG A 172 -6.18 -17.83 15.98
C ARG A 172 -4.94 -17.85 16.87
N GLU A 173 -5.02 -18.41 18.07
CA GLU A 173 -3.94 -18.38 19.05
C GLU A 173 -2.70 -19.12 18.54
N ALA A 174 -2.87 -20.38 18.12
CA ALA A 174 -1.78 -21.18 17.58
C ALA A 174 -1.18 -20.56 16.30
N PHE A 175 -2.00 -19.94 15.45
CA PHE A 175 -1.49 -19.23 14.29
C PHE A 175 -0.66 -18.00 14.65
N VAL A 176 -1.10 -17.20 15.64
CA VAL A 176 -0.34 -16.05 16.14
C VAL A 176 1.01 -16.50 16.72
N ASP A 177 1.05 -17.63 17.43
CA ASP A 177 2.29 -18.19 17.94
C ASP A 177 3.26 -18.57 16.80
N GLN A 178 2.76 -19.14 15.70
CA GLN A 178 3.56 -19.41 14.51
C GLN A 178 4.15 -18.13 13.88
N VAL A 179 3.39 -17.03 13.89
CA VAL A 179 3.88 -15.73 13.42
C VAL A 179 4.99 -15.18 14.32
N TRP A 180 4.89 -15.33 15.63
CA TRP A 180 5.95 -14.94 16.56
C TRP A 180 7.22 -15.78 16.40
N GLN A 181 7.10 -17.10 16.25
CA GLN A 181 8.24 -17.98 15.98
C GLN A 181 8.94 -17.62 14.67
N TRP A 182 8.16 -17.29 13.64
CA TRP A 182 8.70 -16.76 12.38
C TRP A 182 9.46 -15.44 12.62
N ASN A 183 8.89 -14.53 13.39
CA ASN A 183 9.50 -13.24 13.69
C ASN A 183 10.86 -13.39 14.39
N GLU A 184 10.96 -14.29 15.37
CA GLU A 184 12.22 -14.57 16.08
C GLU A 184 13.29 -15.11 15.13
N GLN A 185 12.94 -16.09 14.29
CA GLN A 185 13.86 -16.71 13.34
C GLN A 185 14.39 -15.72 12.29
N TYR A 186 13.48 -14.96 11.66
CA TYR A 186 13.85 -14.07 10.55
C TYR A 186 14.36 -12.71 11.03
N GLY A 187 13.87 -12.22 12.17
CA GLY A 187 14.38 -11.00 12.78
C GLY A 187 15.87 -11.11 13.14
N GLY A 188 16.28 -12.23 13.75
CA GLY A 188 17.69 -12.51 14.02
C GLY A 188 18.54 -12.57 12.76
N ARG A 189 18.02 -13.20 11.69
CA ARG A 189 18.71 -13.26 10.39
C ARG A 189 18.92 -11.88 9.78
N ILE A 190 17.90 -11.01 9.81
CA ILE A 190 17.97 -9.65 9.28
C ILE A 190 19.04 -8.84 10.01
N MET A 191 19.04 -8.89 11.35
CA MET A 191 20.05 -8.19 12.17
C MET A 191 21.47 -8.69 11.87
N ASN A 192 21.65 -10.00 11.69
CA ASN A 192 22.93 -10.57 11.29
C ASN A 192 23.36 -10.07 9.90
N GLN A 193 22.44 -9.93 8.93
CA GLN A 193 22.77 -9.38 7.62
C GLN A 193 23.18 -7.90 7.70
N ILE A 194 22.52 -7.10 8.55
CA ILE A 194 22.90 -5.69 8.81
C ILE A 194 24.33 -5.64 9.39
N ASP A 195 24.66 -6.54 10.31
CA ASP A 195 26.00 -6.65 10.87
C ASP A 195 27.07 -7.04 9.84
N HIS A 196 26.76 -7.99 8.95
CA HIS A 196 27.68 -8.42 7.90
C HIS A 196 27.91 -7.33 6.85
N LEU A 197 27.00 -6.35 6.72
CA LEU A 197 27.22 -5.15 5.90
C LEU A 197 28.15 -4.13 6.58
N GLY A 198 28.60 -4.39 7.81
CA GLY A 198 29.45 -3.48 8.60
C GLY A 198 28.70 -2.29 9.18
N ALA A 199 27.36 -2.30 9.18
CA ALA A 199 26.57 -1.19 9.69
C ALA A 199 26.73 -1.05 11.21
N ILE A 200 26.96 0.17 11.68
CA ILE A 200 27.13 0.47 13.11
C ILE A 200 25.86 1.12 13.65
N VAL A 201 24.84 0.29 13.84
CA VAL A 201 23.54 0.66 14.41
C VAL A 201 23.55 0.59 15.94
N LYS A 202 22.62 1.30 16.57
CA LYS A 202 22.43 1.32 18.02
C LYS A 202 21.67 0.07 18.51
N LYS A 203 22.39 -1.00 18.78
CA LYS A 203 21.83 -2.33 19.10
C LYS A 203 21.17 -2.47 20.48
N ASP A 204 21.47 -1.58 21.40
CA ASP A 204 20.85 -1.54 22.74
C ASP A 204 19.43 -0.95 22.71
N GLN A 205 19.02 -0.37 21.58
CA GLN A 205 17.70 0.24 21.40
C GLN A 205 17.02 -0.23 20.09
N PRO A 206 16.87 -1.54 19.87
CA PRO A 206 16.10 -2.02 18.74
C PRO A 206 14.61 -1.72 18.96
N TYR A 207 13.85 -1.66 17.87
CA TYR A 207 12.39 -1.59 17.96
C TYR A 207 11.74 -2.63 17.07
N PHE A 208 10.59 -3.14 17.52
CA PHE A 208 9.72 -3.98 16.72
C PHE A 208 8.33 -3.37 16.76
N THR A 209 7.69 -3.24 15.60
CA THR A 209 6.40 -2.53 15.50
C THR A 209 5.29 -3.16 16.35
N LEU A 210 5.41 -4.44 16.71
CA LEU A 210 4.47 -5.16 17.60
C LEU A 210 5.03 -5.39 19.01
N ASP A 211 6.15 -4.75 19.39
CA ASP A 211 6.61 -4.78 20.78
C ASP A 211 5.65 -4.00 21.69
N LYS A 212 5.76 -4.22 23.00
CA LYS A 212 4.88 -3.59 24.00
C LYS A 212 4.90 -2.06 23.92
N GLN A 213 6.08 -1.46 23.84
CA GLN A 213 6.23 0.00 23.87
C GLN A 213 5.61 0.65 22.63
N ARG A 214 5.79 0.03 21.45
CA ARG A 214 5.28 0.55 20.17
C ARG A 214 3.79 0.31 20.05
N SER A 215 3.30 -0.82 20.55
CA SER A 215 1.86 -1.10 20.66
C SER A 215 1.15 -0.09 21.56
N GLU A 216 1.72 0.22 22.73
CA GLU A 216 1.21 1.27 23.62
C GLU A 216 1.21 2.65 22.95
N ALA A 217 2.26 2.99 22.19
CA ALA A 217 2.34 4.23 21.44
C ALA A 217 1.25 4.32 20.34
N VAL A 218 0.98 3.23 19.63
CA VAL A 218 -0.09 3.17 18.62
C VAL A 218 -1.48 3.31 19.27
N ILE A 219 -1.72 2.63 20.40
CA ILE A 219 -2.97 2.75 21.16
C ILE A 219 -3.17 4.20 21.62
N ASN A 220 -2.13 4.82 22.20
CA ASN A 220 -2.19 6.20 22.65
C ASN A 220 -2.46 7.16 21.48
N ALA A 221 -1.78 6.97 20.35
CA ALA A 221 -2.01 7.77 19.15
C ALA A 221 -3.46 7.63 18.65
N PHE A 222 -3.99 6.40 18.60
CA PHE A 222 -5.38 6.15 18.20
C PHE A 222 -6.36 6.87 19.12
N VAL A 223 -6.24 6.68 20.45
CA VAL A 223 -7.12 7.31 21.43
C VAL A 223 -7.03 8.84 21.35
N THR A 224 -5.82 9.39 21.28
CA THR A 224 -5.60 10.84 21.17
C THR A 224 -6.24 11.43 19.91
N LEU A 225 -6.10 10.74 18.76
CA LEU A 225 -6.69 11.21 17.51
C LEU A 225 -8.22 11.04 17.52
N TYR A 226 -8.75 10.00 18.18
CA TYR A 226 -10.17 9.78 18.38
C TYR A 226 -10.81 10.85 19.27
N GLU A 227 -10.20 11.15 20.42
CA GLU A 227 -10.66 12.21 21.33
C GLU A 227 -10.64 13.60 20.67
N LYS A 228 -9.75 13.81 19.69
CA LYS A 228 -9.69 15.03 18.87
C LYS A 228 -10.68 15.04 17.70
N GLY A 229 -11.49 14.00 17.53
CA GLY A 229 -12.45 13.87 16.43
C GLY A 229 -11.81 13.61 15.07
N LEU A 230 -10.51 13.32 15.01
CA LEU A 230 -9.80 13.01 13.75
C LEU A 230 -9.97 11.54 13.36
N VAL A 231 -10.11 10.63 14.33
CA VAL A 231 -10.48 9.25 14.04
C VAL A 231 -11.99 9.09 14.11
N TYR A 232 -12.57 8.54 13.06
CA TYR A 232 -14.01 8.31 13.00
C TYR A 232 -14.33 7.01 12.27
N ARG A 233 -15.54 6.48 12.52
CA ARG A 233 -16.03 5.26 11.86
C ARG A 233 -17.03 5.64 10.80
N LYS A 234 -16.80 5.22 9.56
CA LYS A 234 -17.74 5.45 8.44
C LYS A 234 -17.91 4.15 7.67
N ARG A 235 -19.12 3.91 7.15
CA ARG A 235 -19.33 2.89 6.12
C ARG A 235 -18.85 3.46 4.80
N ARG A 236 -17.86 2.82 4.20
CA ARG A 236 -17.46 3.10 2.82
C ARG A 236 -17.22 1.79 2.11
N MET A 237 -17.18 1.88 0.80
CA MET A 237 -16.78 0.77 -0.03
C MET A 237 -15.31 0.45 0.19
N VAL A 238 -15.02 -0.83 0.31
CA VAL A 238 -13.67 -1.35 0.37
C VAL A 238 -13.46 -2.39 -0.71
N ASN A 239 -12.22 -2.48 -1.18
CA ASN A 239 -11.78 -3.60 -2.00
C ASN A 239 -11.71 -4.85 -1.12
N TRP A 240 -12.70 -5.72 -1.20
CA TRP A 240 -12.73 -6.97 -0.47
C TRP A 240 -12.20 -8.12 -1.34
N CYS A 241 -11.34 -8.96 -0.76
CA CYS A 241 -10.93 -10.20 -1.40
C CYS A 241 -11.72 -11.37 -0.76
N PRO A 242 -12.70 -11.98 -1.47
CA PRO A 242 -13.48 -13.10 -0.94
C PRO A 242 -12.61 -14.31 -0.55
N THR A 243 -11.59 -14.60 -1.35
CA THR A 243 -10.64 -15.68 -1.07
C THR A 243 -9.87 -15.47 0.26
N LEU A 244 -9.32 -14.28 0.49
CA LEU A 244 -8.54 -13.99 1.71
C LEU A 244 -9.41 -13.60 2.91
N GLN A 245 -10.68 -13.29 2.65
CA GLN A 245 -11.65 -12.75 3.61
C GLN A 245 -11.10 -11.55 4.38
N THR A 246 -10.51 -10.63 3.63
CA THR A 246 -10.01 -9.36 4.16
C THR A 246 -10.19 -8.28 3.12
N ALA A 247 -10.35 -7.06 3.61
CA ALA A 247 -10.25 -5.89 2.76
C ALA A 247 -8.77 -5.61 2.48
N ILE A 248 -8.47 -5.17 1.27
CA ILE A 248 -7.13 -4.81 0.81
C ILE A 248 -7.09 -3.35 0.39
N SER A 249 -5.89 -2.78 0.36
CA SER A 249 -5.69 -1.39 -0.06
C SER A 249 -5.66 -1.24 -1.58
N ASP A 250 -5.87 -0.02 -2.11
CA ASP A 250 -5.86 0.25 -3.55
C ASP A 250 -4.54 -0.15 -4.22
N ILE A 251 -3.41 -0.02 -3.52
CA ILE A 251 -2.08 -0.42 -4.02
C ILE A 251 -1.91 -1.95 -4.12
N GLU A 252 -2.79 -2.71 -3.49
CA GLU A 252 -2.81 -4.18 -3.54
C GLU A 252 -3.82 -4.72 -4.56
N VAL A 253 -4.51 -3.84 -5.27
CA VAL A 253 -5.38 -4.17 -6.40
C VAL A 253 -4.59 -4.00 -7.70
N ASP A 254 -4.40 -5.11 -8.41
CA ASP A 254 -3.89 -5.09 -9.77
C ASP A 254 -5.05 -4.84 -10.75
N SER A 255 -4.82 -4.02 -11.78
CA SER A 255 -5.79 -3.79 -12.85
C SER A 255 -5.39 -4.56 -14.10
N GLU A 256 -6.27 -5.43 -14.57
CA GLU A 256 -6.11 -6.14 -15.85
C GLU A 256 -7.09 -5.59 -16.89
N GLN A 257 -6.56 -5.11 -18.01
CA GLN A 257 -7.36 -4.58 -19.11
C GLN A 257 -7.77 -5.71 -20.04
N LEU A 258 -9.09 -5.86 -20.23
CA LEU A 258 -9.69 -6.81 -21.17
C LEU A 258 -10.32 -6.00 -22.31
N GLU A 259 -9.95 -6.28 -23.55
CA GLU A 259 -10.50 -5.56 -24.71
C GLU A 259 -11.83 -6.14 -25.21
N LYS A 260 -12.10 -7.42 -24.91
CA LYS A 260 -13.25 -8.19 -25.41
C LYS A 260 -13.61 -9.33 -24.46
N ALA A 261 -14.69 -10.06 -24.77
CA ALA A 261 -15.10 -11.25 -24.05
C ALA A 261 -13.92 -12.22 -23.83
N THR A 262 -13.60 -12.45 -22.56
CA THR A 262 -12.47 -13.25 -22.12
C THR A 262 -12.90 -14.16 -20.98
N LYS A 263 -12.67 -15.47 -21.14
CA LYS A 263 -12.90 -16.47 -20.10
C LYS A 263 -11.65 -16.61 -19.24
N LYS A 264 -11.78 -16.44 -17.92
CA LYS A 264 -10.68 -16.55 -16.96
C LYS A 264 -10.98 -17.63 -15.92
N MET A 265 -9.97 -18.45 -15.64
CA MET A 265 -10.01 -19.33 -14.48
C MET A 265 -9.63 -18.52 -13.24
N LEU A 266 -10.49 -18.52 -12.22
CA LEU A 266 -10.23 -17.85 -10.95
C LEU A 266 -9.78 -18.86 -9.89
N PRO A 267 -9.01 -18.42 -8.88
CA PRO A 267 -8.62 -19.28 -7.77
C PRO A 267 -9.84 -19.95 -7.10
N GLY A 268 -9.76 -21.25 -6.85
CA GLY A 268 -10.81 -21.99 -6.13
C GLY A 268 -12.07 -22.31 -6.95
N ARG A 269 -12.08 -22.08 -8.27
CA ARG A 269 -13.18 -22.43 -9.16
C ARG A 269 -12.83 -23.57 -10.11
N ASP A 270 -13.82 -24.40 -10.42
CA ASP A 270 -13.71 -25.47 -11.42
C ASP A 270 -14.08 -24.99 -12.84
N LYS A 271 -14.86 -23.90 -12.93
CA LYS A 271 -15.36 -23.34 -14.19
C LYS A 271 -14.80 -21.95 -14.43
N PRO A 272 -14.37 -21.64 -15.67
CA PRO A 272 -13.94 -20.30 -16.02
C PRO A 272 -15.13 -19.33 -16.04
N VAL A 273 -14.86 -18.07 -15.68
CA VAL A 273 -15.83 -16.98 -15.66
C VAL A 273 -15.59 -16.06 -16.85
N GLU A 274 -16.66 -15.61 -17.50
CA GLU A 274 -16.60 -14.66 -18.62
C GLU A 274 -16.59 -13.21 -18.10
N PHE A 275 -15.65 -12.43 -18.62
CA PHE A 275 -15.47 -11.00 -18.38
C PHE A 275 -15.28 -10.26 -19.70
N GLY A 276 -15.31 -8.92 -19.67
CA GLY A 276 -15.18 -8.11 -20.90
C GLY A 276 -16.45 -8.13 -21.75
N VAL A 277 -17.60 -8.37 -21.12
CA VAL A 277 -18.92 -8.36 -21.75
C VAL A 277 -19.86 -7.44 -20.98
N MET A 278 -20.80 -6.85 -21.70
CA MET A 278 -21.89 -6.05 -21.15
C MET A 278 -23.21 -6.70 -21.55
N HIS A 279 -24.07 -6.90 -20.56
CA HIS A 279 -25.39 -7.49 -20.69
C HIS A 279 -26.42 -6.37 -20.78
N ARG A 280 -27.24 -6.42 -21.84
CA ARG A 280 -28.37 -5.52 -22.01
C ARG A 280 -29.65 -6.24 -21.61
N PHE A 281 -30.40 -5.64 -20.71
CA PHE A 281 -31.73 -6.10 -20.33
C PHE A 281 -32.63 -4.90 -20.08
N LYS A 282 -33.92 -5.13 -19.91
CA LYS A 282 -34.90 -4.06 -19.81
C LYS A 282 -35.72 -4.09 -18.52
N TYR A 283 -36.00 -2.91 -18.02
CA TYR A 283 -36.88 -2.62 -16.90
C TYR A 283 -38.23 -2.16 -17.43
N GLN A 284 -39.34 -2.69 -16.91
CA GLN A 284 -40.67 -2.17 -17.28
C GLN A 284 -40.91 -0.84 -16.57
N ILE A 285 -41.40 0.17 -17.29
CA ILE A 285 -41.80 1.44 -16.66
C ILE A 285 -43.10 1.21 -15.89
N ALA A 286 -43.14 1.70 -14.65
CA ALA A 286 -44.29 1.53 -13.79
C ALA A 286 -45.55 2.10 -14.45
N ASP A 287 -46.64 1.35 -14.39
CA ASP A 287 -47.95 1.74 -14.91
C ASP A 287 -47.98 1.98 -16.44
N SER A 288 -47.02 1.41 -17.20
CA SER A 288 -47.03 1.38 -18.66
C SER A 288 -46.51 0.07 -19.26
N ASP A 289 -46.70 -0.11 -20.57
CA ASP A 289 -46.14 -1.22 -21.36
C ASP A 289 -44.75 -0.88 -21.96
N GLU A 290 -44.20 0.29 -21.60
CA GLU A 290 -42.90 0.74 -22.07
C GLU A 290 -41.77 0.10 -21.25
N PHE A 291 -40.60 -0.02 -21.87
CA PHE A 291 -39.42 -0.57 -21.24
C PHE A 291 -38.24 0.39 -21.37
N LEU A 292 -37.38 0.36 -20.36
CA LEU A 292 -36.13 1.09 -20.31
C LEU A 292 -34.97 0.09 -20.35
N GLU A 293 -34.16 0.14 -21.40
CA GLU A 293 -33.01 -0.75 -21.56
C GLU A 293 -31.81 -0.23 -20.77
N VAL A 294 -31.18 -1.13 -20.01
CA VAL A 294 -30.02 -0.88 -19.17
C VAL A 294 -28.89 -1.81 -19.56
N ASP A 295 -27.67 -1.30 -19.47
CA ASP A 295 -26.45 -2.05 -19.71
C ASP A 295 -25.68 -2.28 -18.40
N THR A 296 -25.21 -3.51 -18.17
CA THR A 296 -24.38 -3.84 -17.00
C THR A 296 -23.36 -4.92 -17.29
N THR A 297 -22.20 -4.85 -16.65
CA THR A 297 -21.21 -5.95 -16.65
C THR A 297 -21.47 -6.97 -15.52
N ARG A 298 -22.40 -6.67 -14.60
CA ARG A 298 -22.68 -7.44 -13.38
C ARG A 298 -24.19 -7.69 -13.19
N PRO A 299 -24.85 -8.51 -14.02
CA PRO A 299 -26.28 -8.74 -13.88
C PRO A 299 -26.63 -9.42 -12.55
N GLU A 300 -25.72 -10.17 -11.92
CA GLU A 300 -25.93 -10.76 -10.60
C GLU A 300 -26.21 -9.74 -9.49
N THR A 301 -25.79 -8.48 -9.68
CA THR A 301 -26.03 -7.41 -8.69
C THR A 301 -27.43 -6.82 -8.79
N ILE A 302 -28.24 -7.24 -9.76
CA ILE A 302 -29.59 -6.69 -10.01
C ILE A 302 -30.45 -6.68 -8.76
N PHE A 303 -30.32 -7.69 -7.89
CA PHE A 303 -31.10 -7.77 -6.65
C PHE A 303 -30.81 -6.65 -5.64
N GLY A 304 -29.68 -5.96 -5.78
CA GLY A 304 -29.31 -4.78 -5.00
C GLY A 304 -29.65 -3.46 -5.70
N ASP A 305 -30.34 -3.50 -6.85
CA ASP A 305 -30.74 -2.31 -7.58
C ASP A 305 -31.81 -1.55 -6.77
N VAL A 306 -31.55 -0.26 -6.53
CA VAL A 306 -32.45 0.63 -5.78
C VAL A 306 -32.97 1.79 -6.61
N ALA A 307 -32.38 2.01 -7.79
CA ALA A 307 -32.79 3.01 -8.76
C ALA A 307 -32.23 2.67 -10.15
N VAL A 308 -32.73 3.39 -11.15
CA VAL A 308 -32.12 3.47 -12.48
C VAL A 308 -31.74 4.92 -12.75
N ALA A 309 -30.52 5.19 -13.20
CA ALA A 309 -30.02 6.53 -13.47
C ALA A 309 -30.01 6.83 -14.97
N VAL A 310 -30.43 8.05 -15.32
CA VAL A 310 -30.29 8.65 -16.66
C VAL A 310 -29.60 10.00 -16.56
N HIS A 311 -29.04 10.49 -17.65
CA HIS A 311 -28.45 11.84 -17.66
C HIS A 311 -29.58 12.90 -17.75
N PRO A 312 -29.55 13.98 -16.95
CA PRO A 312 -30.61 14.99 -16.92
C PRO A 312 -30.86 15.70 -18.27
N GLU A 313 -29.84 15.76 -19.12
CA GLU A 313 -29.93 16.40 -20.44
C GLU A 313 -30.17 15.41 -21.59
N ASP A 314 -30.33 14.11 -21.31
CA ASP A 314 -30.56 13.13 -22.37
C ASP A 314 -31.99 13.18 -22.90
N SER A 315 -32.16 13.79 -24.07
CA SER A 315 -33.45 13.98 -24.74
C SER A 315 -34.19 12.66 -25.00
N ARG A 316 -33.50 11.52 -25.03
CA ARG A 316 -34.12 10.20 -25.19
C ARG A 316 -34.95 9.79 -23.97
N TYR A 317 -34.62 10.31 -22.78
CA TYR A 317 -35.19 9.85 -21.50
C TYR A 317 -35.89 10.93 -20.68
N GLN A 318 -35.98 12.17 -21.17
CA GLN A 318 -36.62 13.29 -20.47
C GLN A 318 -38.05 12.98 -20.02
N GLN A 319 -38.83 12.24 -20.82
CA GLN A 319 -40.19 11.84 -20.46
C GLN A 319 -40.27 10.83 -19.30
N HIS A 320 -39.14 10.29 -18.84
CA HIS A 320 -39.05 9.32 -17.75
C HIS A 320 -38.50 9.89 -16.45
N HIS A 321 -38.13 11.17 -16.41
CA HIS A 321 -37.66 11.82 -15.20
C HIS A 321 -38.74 11.77 -14.10
N GLY A 322 -38.35 11.30 -12.91
CA GLY A 322 -39.25 11.17 -11.76
C GLY A 322 -40.29 10.04 -11.88
N LYS A 323 -40.26 9.25 -12.96
CA LYS A 323 -41.03 7.99 -13.04
C LYS A 323 -40.29 6.88 -12.29
N CYS A 324 -40.95 5.74 -12.18
CA CYS A 324 -40.36 4.53 -11.63
C CYS A 324 -40.32 3.42 -12.67
N VAL A 325 -39.43 2.46 -12.47
CA VAL A 325 -39.45 1.15 -13.14
C VAL A 325 -39.86 0.06 -12.16
N VAL A 326 -40.26 -1.10 -12.66
CA VAL A 326 -40.58 -2.29 -11.85
C VAL A 326 -39.39 -3.24 -11.85
N HIS A 327 -38.89 -3.59 -10.66
CA HIS A 327 -37.79 -4.54 -10.51
C HIS A 327 -38.22 -5.94 -10.99
N PRO A 328 -37.47 -6.61 -11.89
CA PRO A 328 -37.86 -7.90 -12.49
C PRO A 328 -38.17 -9.01 -11.49
N PHE A 329 -37.40 -9.11 -10.40
CA PHE A 329 -37.55 -10.15 -9.40
C PHE A 329 -38.46 -9.74 -8.22
N SER A 330 -38.12 -8.67 -7.47
CA SER A 330 -38.91 -8.23 -6.30
C SER A 330 -40.27 -7.60 -6.64
N LYS A 331 -40.48 -7.16 -7.88
CA LYS A 331 -41.66 -6.40 -8.35
C LYS A 331 -41.86 -5.05 -7.66
N GLU A 332 -40.87 -4.57 -6.91
CA GLU A 332 -40.89 -3.25 -6.29
C GLU A 332 -40.71 -2.14 -7.34
N LYS A 333 -41.23 -0.95 -7.05
CA LYS A 333 -41.05 0.24 -7.90
C LYS A 333 -39.73 0.92 -7.54
N LEU A 334 -38.79 0.99 -8.47
CA LEU A 334 -37.51 1.69 -8.32
C LEU A 334 -37.58 3.06 -9.00
N PRO A 335 -37.15 4.16 -8.35
CA PRO A 335 -37.12 5.47 -8.97
C PRO A 335 -36.14 5.56 -10.15
N ILE A 336 -36.50 6.37 -11.15
CA ILE A 336 -35.59 6.83 -12.19
C ILE A 336 -34.99 8.17 -11.73
N VAL A 337 -33.70 8.17 -11.41
CA VAL A 337 -32.95 9.35 -10.94
C VAL A 337 -32.17 9.99 -12.09
N THR A 338 -31.92 11.30 -12.01
CA THR A 338 -31.13 12.03 -12.99
C THR A 338 -29.75 12.36 -12.42
N ASP A 339 -28.69 11.72 -12.91
CA ASP A 339 -27.33 11.89 -12.39
C ASP A 339 -26.32 12.09 -13.54
N GLU A 340 -25.84 13.32 -13.69
CA GLU A 340 -24.85 13.71 -14.73
C GLU A 340 -23.44 13.18 -14.47
N THR A 341 -23.12 12.81 -13.23
CA THR A 341 -21.78 12.35 -12.83
C THR A 341 -21.62 10.84 -13.08
N LEU A 342 -22.67 10.06 -12.81
CA LEU A 342 -22.69 8.63 -13.02
C LEU A 342 -22.90 8.28 -14.49
N VAL A 343 -23.81 8.97 -15.18
CA VAL A 343 -24.30 8.55 -16.49
C VAL A 343 -23.52 9.22 -17.61
N ASN A 344 -22.86 8.40 -18.43
CA ASN A 344 -22.33 8.84 -19.72
C ASN A 344 -23.33 8.49 -20.84
N MET A 345 -23.87 9.51 -21.50
CA MET A 345 -24.87 9.36 -22.58
C MET A 345 -24.37 8.56 -23.78
N GLU A 346 -23.05 8.57 -24.03
CA GLU A 346 -22.42 7.88 -25.17
C GLU A 346 -22.13 6.39 -24.88
N LEU A 347 -22.17 5.99 -23.61
CA LEU A 347 -21.85 4.62 -23.20
C LEU A 347 -23.11 3.76 -23.11
N GLY A 348 -23.15 2.69 -23.90
CA GLY A 348 -24.25 1.73 -23.86
C GLY A 348 -25.58 2.38 -24.26
N THR A 349 -26.62 2.17 -23.46
CA THR A 349 -27.92 2.84 -23.63
C THR A 349 -27.93 4.28 -23.11
N GLY A 350 -26.96 4.69 -22.29
CA GLY A 350 -27.05 5.93 -21.52
C GLY A 350 -27.97 5.80 -20.29
N VAL A 351 -28.27 4.57 -19.89
CA VAL A 351 -29.05 4.24 -18.68
C VAL A 351 -28.24 3.28 -17.82
N VAL A 352 -28.14 3.56 -16.52
CA VAL A 352 -27.32 2.78 -15.58
C VAL A 352 -28.18 2.26 -14.45
N LYS A 353 -28.11 0.96 -14.14
CA LYS A 353 -28.71 0.42 -12.92
C LYS A 353 -27.88 0.86 -11.71
N VAL A 354 -28.53 1.27 -10.62
CA VAL A 354 -27.83 1.82 -9.44
C VAL A 354 -27.84 0.81 -8.30
N THR A 355 -26.65 0.30 -7.97
CA THR A 355 -26.36 -0.68 -6.89
C THR A 355 -25.39 -0.14 -5.84
N PRO A 356 -25.83 0.76 -4.93
CA PRO A 356 -24.93 1.49 -4.03
C PRO A 356 -24.04 0.61 -3.14
N ALA A 357 -24.44 -0.63 -2.85
CA ALA A 357 -23.67 -1.51 -1.98
C ALA A 357 -22.54 -2.29 -2.68
N HIS A 358 -22.50 -2.30 -4.02
CA HIS A 358 -21.62 -3.20 -4.81
C HIS A 358 -20.81 -2.50 -5.91
N ASP A 359 -20.96 -1.19 -6.09
CA ASP A 359 -20.13 -0.39 -7.01
C ASP A 359 -19.81 1.00 -6.45
N PRO A 360 -18.54 1.48 -6.51
CA PRO A 360 -18.17 2.76 -5.94
C PRO A 360 -18.87 3.97 -6.56
N LYS A 361 -19.13 3.95 -7.88
CA LYS A 361 -19.81 5.05 -8.57
C LYS A 361 -21.30 5.05 -8.24
N ASP A 362 -21.90 3.87 -8.15
CA ASP A 362 -23.29 3.73 -7.72
C ASP A 362 -23.48 4.17 -6.27
N PHE A 363 -22.49 3.93 -5.40
CA PHE A 363 -22.51 4.40 -4.01
C PHE A 363 -22.51 5.93 -3.91
N GLU A 364 -21.66 6.59 -4.70
CA GLU A 364 -21.63 8.04 -4.74
C GLU A 364 -22.93 8.62 -5.32
N CYS A 365 -23.51 7.98 -6.35
CA CYS A 365 -24.85 8.30 -6.86
C CYS A 365 -25.92 8.13 -5.77
N GLY A 366 -25.88 7.01 -5.05
CA GLY A 366 -26.77 6.76 -3.91
C GLY A 366 -26.68 7.83 -2.85
N GLN A 367 -25.48 8.33 -2.53
CA GLN A 367 -25.30 9.44 -1.60
C GLN A 367 -25.85 10.77 -2.11
N ARG A 368 -25.70 11.06 -3.41
CA ARG A 368 -26.25 12.30 -4.02
C ARG A 368 -27.78 12.31 -4.05
N HIS A 369 -28.39 11.14 -4.18
CA HIS A 369 -29.83 10.97 -4.35
C HIS A 369 -30.56 10.36 -3.14
N ASP A 370 -29.88 10.20 -2.00
CA ASP A 370 -30.41 9.61 -0.77
C ASP A 370 -31.04 8.21 -0.96
N LEU A 371 -30.36 7.36 -1.74
CA LEU A 371 -30.80 6.00 -2.06
C LEU A 371 -30.31 4.99 -1.01
N PRO A 372 -31.10 3.94 -0.72
CA PRO A 372 -30.73 2.93 0.26
C PRO A 372 -29.55 2.06 -0.21
N GLU A 373 -28.82 1.51 0.76
CA GLU A 373 -27.67 0.62 0.54
C GLU A 373 -28.09 -0.85 0.76
N VAL A 374 -28.42 -1.57 -0.32
CA VAL A 374 -28.90 -2.98 -0.24
C VAL A 374 -27.77 -3.97 -0.53
N GLU A 375 -27.31 -4.67 0.52
CA GLU A 375 -26.27 -5.70 0.41
C GLU A 375 -26.85 -7.05 -0.04
N VAL A 376 -26.41 -7.54 -1.20
CA VAL A 376 -26.85 -8.82 -1.79
C VAL A 376 -25.72 -9.79 -2.09
N ILE A 377 -24.47 -9.42 -1.74
CA ILE A 377 -23.29 -10.28 -1.84
C ILE A 377 -22.57 -10.24 -0.49
N ASP A 378 -22.26 -11.40 0.07
CA ASP A 378 -21.59 -11.53 1.35
C ASP A 378 -20.05 -11.54 1.23
N LYS A 379 -19.39 -11.62 2.39
CA LYS A 379 -17.92 -11.68 2.49
C LYS A 379 -17.28 -12.91 1.84
N TYR A 380 -18.06 -13.92 1.46
CA TYR A 380 -17.60 -15.11 0.76
C TYR A 380 -17.82 -15.00 -0.75
N GLY A 381 -18.33 -13.87 -1.25
CA GLY A 381 -18.65 -13.68 -2.66
C GLY A 381 -19.93 -14.42 -3.07
N LYS A 382 -20.82 -14.72 -2.11
CA LYS A 382 -22.07 -15.44 -2.34
C LYS A 382 -23.26 -14.52 -2.20
N LEU A 383 -24.31 -14.79 -2.97
CA LEU A 383 -25.54 -14.02 -2.88
C LEU A 383 -26.22 -14.23 -1.53
N CYS A 384 -26.73 -13.15 -0.94
CA CYS A 384 -27.34 -13.14 0.39
C CYS A 384 -28.47 -12.12 0.48
N GLY A 385 -29.06 -12.00 1.68
CA GLY A 385 -30.08 -10.99 1.97
C GLY A 385 -31.49 -11.45 1.59
N ASN A 386 -32.40 -10.48 1.51
CA ASN A 386 -33.81 -10.71 1.19
C ASN A 386 -34.02 -10.67 -0.33
N ILE A 387 -33.51 -11.69 -1.02
CA ILE A 387 -33.63 -11.86 -2.47
C ILE A 387 -34.40 -13.15 -2.78
N ASP A 388 -34.61 -13.46 -4.05
CA ASP A 388 -35.23 -14.73 -4.45
C ASP A 388 -34.40 -15.92 -3.91
N GLN A 389 -35.08 -16.82 -3.20
CA GLN A 389 -34.51 -17.96 -2.50
C GLN A 389 -33.71 -18.89 -3.41
N HIS A 390 -34.02 -18.92 -4.71
CA HIS A 390 -33.29 -19.69 -5.71
C HIS A 390 -31.81 -19.26 -5.85
N PHE A 391 -31.51 -17.98 -5.56
CA PHE A 391 -30.19 -17.41 -5.76
C PHE A 391 -29.34 -17.34 -4.49
N ILE A 392 -29.96 -17.42 -3.31
CA ILE A 392 -29.26 -17.30 -2.02
C ILE A 392 -28.21 -18.40 -1.86
N GLY A 393 -26.99 -18.01 -1.48
CA GLY A 393 -25.87 -18.91 -1.22
C GLY A 393 -25.09 -19.33 -2.47
N LEU A 394 -25.55 -18.95 -3.66
CA LEU A 394 -24.81 -19.14 -4.90
C LEU A 394 -23.63 -18.18 -4.97
N ASP A 395 -22.52 -18.63 -5.54
CA ASP A 395 -21.41 -17.73 -5.86
C ASP A 395 -21.85 -16.71 -6.93
N ARG A 396 -21.40 -15.45 -6.78
CA ARG A 396 -21.76 -14.32 -7.65
C ARG A 396 -21.62 -14.59 -9.14
N PHE A 397 -20.62 -15.37 -9.55
CA PHE A 397 -20.39 -15.66 -10.97
C PHE A 397 -21.26 -16.79 -11.50
N ASP A 398 -21.66 -17.73 -10.64
CA ASP A 398 -22.64 -18.75 -11.02
C ASP A 398 -24.05 -18.15 -11.05
N ALA A 399 -24.36 -17.29 -10.08
CA ALA A 399 -25.61 -16.51 -10.07
C ALA A 399 -25.74 -15.61 -11.29
N ARG A 400 -24.65 -15.03 -11.80
CA ARG A 400 -24.64 -14.22 -13.03
C ARG A 400 -25.32 -14.94 -14.19
N GLN A 401 -24.95 -16.19 -14.42
CA GLN A 401 -25.49 -16.98 -15.52
C GLN A 401 -26.99 -17.26 -15.31
N LEU A 402 -27.39 -17.66 -14.10
CA LEU A 402 -28.79 -17.94 -13.77
C LEU A 402 -29.68 -16.70 -13.82
N VAL A 403 -29.17 -15.53 -13.44
CA VAL A 403 -29.91 -14.27 -13.55
C VAL A 403 -30.16 -13.93 -15.01
N VAL A 404 -29.16 -14.12 -15.89
CA VAL A 404 -29.32 -13.93 -17.33
C VAL A 404 -30.38 -14.88 -17.90
N GLU A 405 -30.35 -16.16 -17.52
CA GLU A 405 -31.34 -17.15 -17.93
C GLU A 405 -32.75 -16.77 -17.44
N ALA A 406 -32.91 -16.37 -16.18
CA ALA A 406 -34.19 -15.92 -15.64
C ALA A 406 -34.72 -14.68 -16.38
N LEU A 407 -33.86 -13.71 -16.72
CA LEU A 407 -34.26 -12.55 -17.51
C LEU A 407 -34.67 -12.93 -18.95
N GLN A 408 -34.06 -13.97 -19.54
CA GLN A 408 -34.46 -14.50 -20.84
C GLN A 408 -35.85 -15.16 -20.77
N GLU A 409 -36.10 -15.97 -19.74
CA GLU A 409 -37.42 -16.59 -19.51
C GLU A 409 -38.52 -15.54 -19.31
N MET A 410 -38.21 -14.40 -18.69
CA MET A 410 -39.11 -13.27 -18.54
C MET A 410 -39.23 -12.40 -19.81
N ASN A 411 -38.52 -12.71 -20.90
CA ASN A 411 -38.41 -11.88 -22.10
C ASN A 411 -37.91 -10.44 -21.84
N LEU A 412 -37.08 -10.28 -20.80
CA LEU A 412 -36.46 -9.01 -20.39
C LEU A 412 -34.99 -8.87 -20.82
N TYR A 413 -34.33 -9.98 -21.13
CA TYR A 413 -32.97 -9.95 -21.66
C TYR A 413 -32.98 -9.56 -23.15
N VAL A 414 -32.07 -8.66 -23.55
CA VAL A 414 -31.99 -8.16 -24.94
C VAL A 414 -30.80 -8.81 -25.66
N GLU A 415 -29.58 -8.52 -25.23
CA GLU A 415 -28.38 -8.98 -25.92
C GLU A 415 -27.13 -8.99 -25.02
N LYS A 416 -26.06 -9.60 -25.52
CA LYS A 416 -24.71 -9.58 -24.92
C LYS A 416 -23.76 -8.89 -25.89
N LEU A 417 -23.01 -7.89 -25.40
CA LEU A 417 -22.08 -7.09 -26.19
C LEU A 417 -20.66 -7.26 -25.65
N ASP A 418 -19.65 -7.18 -26.52
CA ASP A 418 -18.25 -7.04 -26.09
C ASP A 418 -18.06 -5.66 -25.45
N HIS A 419 -17.36 -5.63 -24.31
CA HIS A 419 -17.13 -4.38 -23.58
C HIS A 419 -15.73 -4.35 -22.96
N PRO A 420 -14.86 -3.42 -23.39
CA PRO A 420 -13.56 -3.23 -22.77
C PRO A 420 -13.69 -2.96 -21.27
N THR A 421 -13.09 -3.81 -20.44
CA THR A 421 -13.27 -3.79 -18.99
C THR A 421 -11.91 -3.79 -18.28
N ALA A 422 -11.77 -2.92 -17.29
CA ALA A 422 -10.66 -2.93 -16.34
C ALA A 422 -11.03 -3.80 -15.13
N LEU A 423 -10.54 -5.04 -15.09
CA LEU A 423 -10.82 -5.96 -13.99
C LEU A 423 -9.88 -5.71 -12.80
N SER A 424 -10.48 -5.52 -11.63
CA SER A 424 -9.76 -5.37 -10.36
C SER A 424 -9.46 -6.74 -9.74
N ILE A 425 -8.18 -7.06 -9.60
CA ILE A 425 -7.68 -8.36 -9.16
C ILE A 425 -6.86 -8.19 -7.87
N CYS A 426 -7.05 -9.07 -6.90
CA CYS A 426 -6.20 -9.13 -5.73
C CYS A 426 -4.79 -9.56 -6.13
N SER A 427 -3.79 -8.70 -5.90
CA SER A 427 -2.38 -9.00 -6.21
C SER A 427 -1.80 -10.22 -5.49
N ARG A 428 -2.48 -10.67 -4.42
CA ARG A 428 -2.04 -11.78 -3.57
C ARG A 428 -2.72 -13.11 -3.93
N SER A 429 -4.05 -13.13 -4.04
CA SER A 429 -4.80 -14.35 -4.32
C SER A 429 -5.01 -14.60 -5.82
N GLY A 430 -5.03 -13.54 -6.64
CA GLY A 430 -5.45 -13.62 -8.04
C GLY A 430 -6.98 -13.65 -8.24
N ASP A 431 -7.76 -13.52 -7.17
CA ASP A 431 -9.23 -13.45 -7.21
C ASP A 431 -9.71 -12.04 -7.58
N VAL A 432 -10.92 -11.93 -8.13
CA VAL A 432 -11.56 -10.66 -8.47
C VAL A 432 -12.06 -9.98 -7.21
N ILE A 433 -11.76 -8.68 -7.09
CA ILE A 433 -12.17 -7.85 -5.97
C ILE A 433 -13.69 -7.68 -5.95
N GLU A 434 -14.28 -7.87 -4.76
CA GLU A 434 -15.65 -7.48 -4.49
C GLU A 434 -15.66 -6.10 -3.81
N PRO A 435 -16.35 -5.10 -4.36
CA PRO A 435 -16.63 -3.88 -3.64
C PRO A 435 -17.70 -4.17 -2.58
N LEU A 436 -17.35 -4.07 -1.29
CA LEU A 436 -18.31 -4.26 -0.19
C LEU A 436 -18.38 -3.02 0.69
N LEU A 437 -19.57 -2.69 1.18
CA LEU A 437 -19.74 -1.68 2.22
C LEU A 437 -19.36 -2.27 3.58
N MET A 438 -18.35 -1.67 4.21
CA MET A 438 -17.96 -2.07 5.56
C MET A 438 -17.74 -0.87 6.46
N PRO A 439 -18.11 -0.97 7.75
CA PRO A 439 -17.78 0.05 8.74
C PRO A 439 -16.28 -0.01 9.05
N GLN A 440 -15.53 0.94 8.51
CA GLN A 440 -14.08 1.05 8.71
C GLN A 440 -13.74 2.28 9.54
N TRP A 441 -12.56 2.24 10.15
CA TRP A 441 -11.98 3.37 10.84
C TRP A 441 -11.20 4.24 9.84
N TYR A 442 -11.39 5.54 9.93
CA TYR A 442 -10.70 6.53 9.11
C TYR A 442 -10.03 7.57 10.00
N VAL A 443 -8.92 8.12 9.53
CA VAL A 443 -8.28 9.32 10.06
C VAL A 443 -8.53 10.47 9.10
N ASP A 444 -9.10 11.57 9.58
CA ASP A 444 -9.08 12.84 8.85
C ASP A 444 -7.65 13.37 8.84
N CYS A 445 -7.07 13.38 7.64
CA CYS A 445 -5.69 13.78 7.43
C CYS A 445 -5.58 15.15 6.75
N SER A 446 -6.69 15.84 6.48
CA SER A 446 -6.72 17.09 5.70
C SER A 446 -5.74 18.14 6.24
N GLU A 447 -5.83 18.42 7.55
CA GLU A 447 -4.97 19.40 8.21
C GLU A 447 -3.54 18.86 8.40
N MET A 448 -3.38 17.56 8.64
CA MET A 448 -2.05 16.94 8.78
C MET A 448 -1.27 16.98 7.45
N ALA A 449 -1.94 16.73 6.33
CA ALA A 449 -1.40 16.84 4.98
C ALA A 449 -0.93 18.26 4.70
N LYS A 450 -1.82 19.23 4.98
CA LYS A 450 -1.55 20.65 4.76
C LYS A 450 -0.32 21.09 5.54
N ARG A 451 -0.23 20.76 6.83
CA ARG A 451 0.93 21.07 7.68
C ARG A 451 2.22 20.43 7.17
N ALA A 452 2.18 19.17 6.72
CA ALA A 452 3.34 18.51 6.15
C ALA A 452 3.81 19.20 4.86
N ALA A 453 2.88 19.56 3.97
CA ALA A 453 3.18 20.27 2.74
C ALA A 453 3.76 21.67 3.01
N ASP A 454 3.19 22.41 3.97
CA ASP A 454 3.64 23.75 4.34
C ASP A 454 5.04 23.71 4.97
N ASN A 455 5.36 22.67 5.75
CA ASN A 455 6.73 22.48 6.28
C ASN A 455 7.76 22.32 5.15
N VAL A 456 7.41 21.64 4.06
CA VAL A 456 8.30 21.50 2.90
C VAL A 456 8.39 22.83 2.13
N ARG A 457 7.26 23.50 1.87
CA ARG A 457 7.20 24.78 1.15
C ARG A 457 7.98 25.89 1.86
N ASN A 458 7.87 25.94 3.19
CA ASN A 458 8.50 26.96 4.02
C ASN A 458 9.95 26.60 4.39
N GLY A 459 10.49 25.47 3.92
CA GLY A 459 11.87 25.06 4.15
C GLY A 459 12.16 24.50 5.54
N VAL A 460 11.15 24.24 6.37
CA VAL A 460 11.28 23.57 7.68
C VAL A 460 11.73 22.11 7.49
N MET A 461 11.20 21.45 6.45
CA MET A 461 11.60 20.10 6.04
C MET A 461 12.33 20.18 4.69
N THR A 462 13.56 19.68 4.65
CA THR A 462 14.35 19.60 3.41
C THR A 462 14.30 18.19 2.84
N ILE A 463 14.17 18.12 1.52
CA ILE A 463 13.98 16.87 0.80
C ILE A 463 14.92 16.83 -0.40
N GLU A 464 15.66 15.73 -0.51
CA GLU A 464 16.67 15.53 -1.53
C GLU A 464 16.39 14.26 -2.34
N PRO A 465 16.58 14.29 -3.68
CA PRO A 465 17.00 15.44 -4.49
C PRO A 465 15.87 16.48 -4.72
N LYS A 466 16.25 17.74 -4.94
CA LYS A 466 15.34 18.86 -5.29
C LYS A 466 14.80 18.73 -6.73
N SER A 467 14.11 17.65 -7.06
CA SER A 467 13.49 17.51 -8.39
C SER A 467 12.08 18.13 -8.40
N ARG A 468 11.73 18.85 -9.48
CA ARG A 468 10.39 19.49 -9.62
C ARG A 468 9.24 18.47 -9.58
N GLY A 469 9.51 17.23 -10.04
CA GLY A 469 8.56 16.13 -9.93
C GLY A 469 8.39 15.62 -8.50
N PHE A 470 9.40 15.79 -7.62
CA PHE A 470 9.36 15.27 -6.25
C PHE A 470 8.47 16.10 -5.32
N SER A 471 8.38 17.42 -5.49
CA SER A 471 7.42 18.25 -4.74
C SER A 471 5.98 17.92 -5.13
N SER A 472 5.71 17.68 -6.42
CA SER A 472 4.44 17.14 -6.91
C SER A 472 4.19 15.71 -6.39
N TRP A 473 5.21 14.83 -6.43
CA TRP A 473 5.19 13.46 -5.90
C TRP A 473 4.95 13.40 -4.39
N ILE A 474 5.45 14.36 -3.63
CA ILE A 474 5.17 14.51 -2.19
C ILE A 474 3.75 14.97 -1.97
N THR A 475 3.30 15.95 -2.75
CA THR A 475 1.91 16.40 -2.70
C THR A 475 0.96 15.26 -3.09
N SER A 476 1.38 14.33 -3.96
CA SER A 476 0.60 13.16 -4.42
C SER A 476 0.91 11.80 -3.76
N ARG A 477 1.92 11.69 -2.87
CA ARG A 477 2.23 10.46 -2.10
C ARG A 477 2.54 10.66 -0.62
N ILE A 478 3.15 11.76 -0.18
CA ILE A 478 2.97 12.20 1.22
C ILE A 478 1.51 12.64 1.38
N GLY A 479 0.91 13.11 0.28
CA GLY A 479 -0.50 12.93 0.01
C GLY A 479 -0.84 11.60 -0.65
N VAL A 480 -0.91 10.50 0.12
CA VAL A 480 -2.02 9.51 -0.02
C VAL A 480 -3.34 10.18 0.43
N LEU A 481 -3.45 11.47 0.05
CA LEU A 481 -4.27 12.57 0.49
C LEU A 481 -4.49 13.48 -0.71
N VAL A 482 -4.23 13.05 -1.96
CA VAL A 482 -4.72 13.73 -3.16
C VAL A 482 -5.00 12.67 -4.24
N ASP A 483 -6.21 12.63 -4.81
CA ASP A 483 -6.55 11.75 -5.92
C ASP A 483 -5.92 12.22 -7.24
N SER A 484 -6.08 11.45 -8.32
CA SER A 484 -5.54 11.75 -9.65
C SER A 484 -6.05 13.06 -10.27
N SER A 485 -7.07 13.70 -9.68
CA SER A 485 -7.65 14.98 -10.11
C SER A 485 -7.12 16.18 -9.32
N GLY A 486 -6.28 15.97 -8.30
CA GLY A 486 -5.79 17.05 -7.44
C GLY A 486 -6.68 17.33 -6.22
N GLY A 487 -7.70 16.51 -5.96
CA GLY A 487 -8.58 16.63 -4.80
C GLY A 487 -7.99 15.98 -3.56
N VAL A 488 -7.92 16.69 -2.43
CA VAL A 488 -7.32 16.17 -1.19
C VAL A 488 -8.11 14.95 -0.69
N ILE A 489 -7.51 13.74 -0.62
CA ILE A 489 -8.13 12.60 0.09
C ILE A 489 -8.20 13.01 1.55
N ALA A 490 -9.37 13.45 1.99
CA ALA A 490 -9.57 13.96 3.34
C ALA A 490 -9.38 12.88 4.42
N SER A 491 -9.39 11.59 4.03
CA SER A 491 -9.54 10.48 4.98
C SER A 491 -8.72 9.25 4.59
N GLN A 492 -7.87 8.75 5.49
CA GLN A 492 -7.17 7.49 5.32
C GLN A 492 -7.75 6.38 6.17
N ARG A 493 -7.84 5.19 5.60
CA ARG A 493 -8.32 4.01 6.33
C ARG A 493 -7.27 3.51 7.31
N ILE A 494 -7.70 3.23 8.54
CA ILE A 494 -6.94 2.46 9.53
C ILE A 494 -7.23 0.98 9.23
N VAL A 495 -6.18 0.22 8.91
CA VAL A 495 -6.25 -1.23 8.63
C VAL A 495 -6.09 -2.02 9.92
#